data_AF-A0A532DCI2-F1
#
_entry.id   AF-A0A532DCI2-F1
#
_cell.length_a   1.000
_cell.length_b   1.000
_cell.length_c   1.000
_cell.angle_alpha   90.00
_cell.angle_beta   90.00
_cell.angle_gamma   90.00
#
_symmetry.space_group_name_H-M   'P 1'
#
loop_
_entity.id
_entity.type
_entity.pdbx_description
1 polymer ?
#
loop_
_entity_poly.entity_id
_entity_poly.type
_entity_poly.pdbx_seq_one_letter_code
_entity_poly.pdbx_strand_id
1 'polypeptide(L)'
;MSRPAESQIKSLIRLLSDDDDKVVRTIGEKLVEIGEPAVPYLQEIEIEHPDMARRIERILDDIRGSRLDMELRTLAIRPDEEVDLEQGVFLIARYAYPALDVSRYVRQLDEMAAELRDRMGTRVSGEETVKMVGRFLFAEQGYRGNTKDYYEPDNSYVNRVMDRKTGIPISLSVLYLLLGRRLNLPVFGIGMPGHFLVKYESDKY
;
A
#
# COMPACT_ATOMS: atom_id res chain seq x y z
N MET A 1 23.28 -12.55 9.63
CA MET A 1 23.02 -13.09 10.99
C MET A 1 22.25 -14.39 10.83
N SER A 2 22.54 -15.42 11.65
CA SER A 2 21.84 -16.71 11.62
C SER A 2 20.38 -16.50 12.02
N ARG A 3 19.43 -17.19 11.35
CA ARG A 3 18.03 -17.19 11.79
C ARG A 3 17.95 -17.72 13.23
N PRO A 4 17.26 -17.03 14.16
CA PRO A 4 17.05 -17.56 15.50
C PRO A 4 16.28 -18.87 15.44
N ALA A 5 16.61 -19.82 16.31
CA ALA A 5 15.91 -21.09 16.39
C ALA A 5 14.47 -20.89 16.88
N GLU A 6 13.51 -21.67 16.38
CA GLU A 6 12.11 -21.63 16.81
C GLU A 6 11.95 -21.69 18.34
N SER A 7 12.72 -22.58 18.98
CA SER A 7 12.71 -22.75 20.44
C SER A 7 13.12 -21.48 21.18
N GLN A 8 13.99 -20.65 20.59
CA GLN A 8 14.41 -19.37 21.14
C GLN A 8 13.29 -18.34 21.08
N ILE A 9 12.58 -18.23 19.94
CA ILE A 9 11.45 -17.31 19.77
C ILE A 9 10.34 -17.65 20.77
N LYS A 10 9.94 -18.93 20.85
CA LYS A 10 8.91 -19.39 21.81
C LYS A 10 9.32 -19.14 23.26
N SER A 11 10.60 -19.29 23.60
CA SER A 11 11.11 -18.99 24.95
C SER A 11 11.02 -17.49 25.27
N LEU A 12 11.37 -16.62 24.32
CA LEU A 12 11.22 -15.17 24.48
C LEU A 12 9.75 -14.79 24.70
N ILE A 13 8.83 -15.32 23.89
CA ILE A 13 7.40 -14.98 24.00
C ILE A 13 6.84 -15.38 25.37
N ARG A 14 7.23 -16.53 25.93
CA ARG A 14 6.83 -16.93 27.29
C ARG A 14 7.27 -15.93 28.37
N LEU A 15 8.38 -15.24 28.19
CA LEU A 15 8.85 -14.22 29.14
C LEU A 15 8.06 -12.91 29.06
N LEU A 16 7.16 -12.75 28.09
CA LEU A 16 6.26 -11.60 28.05
C LEU A 16 5.15 -11.67 29.10
N SER A 17 4.94 -12.82 29.76
CA SER A 17 4.01 -12.96 30.89
C SER A 17 4.63 -12.54 32.24
N ASP A 18 5.88 -12.08 32.25
CA ASP A 18 6.57 -11.63 33.46
C ASP A 18 5.93 -10.34 34.01
N ASP A 19 6.02 -10.15 35.32
CA ASP A 19 5.53 -8.98 36.06
C ASP A 19 6.55 -7.82 36.02
N ASP A 20 7.83 -8.10 35.73
CA ASP A 20 8.87 -7.08 35.58
C ASP A 20 8.78 -6.38 34.20
N ASP A 21 8.29 -5.14 34.21
CA ASP A 21 8.18 -4.29 33.02
C ASP A 21 9.50 -4.11 32.25
N LYS A 22 10.65 -4.16 32.93
CA LYS A 22 11.96 -4.04 32.29
C LYS A 22 12.28 -5.31 31.49
N VAL A 23 11.98 -6.48 32.05
CA VAL A 23 12.13 -7.76 31.35
C VAL A 23 11.23 -7.77 30.12
N VAL A 24 9.94 -7.48 30.29
CA VAL A 24 8.97 -7.45 29.18
C VAL A 24 9.41 -6.51 28.07
N ARG A 25 9.91 -5.31 28.40
CA ARG A 25 10.41 -4.36 27.41
C ARG A 25 11.62 -4.89 26.63
N THR A 26 12.64 -5.41 27.33
CA THR A 26 13.83 -5.97 26.68
C THR A 26 13.49 -7.17 25.79
N ILE A 27 12.54 -8.00 26.21
CA ILE A 27 12.06 -9.13 25.41
C ILE A 27 11.29 -8.63 24.17
N GLY A 28 10.43 -7.62 24.33
CA GLY A 28 9.75 -6.95 23.22
C GLY A 28 10.71 -6.40 22.18
N GLU A 29 11.73 -5.65 22.61
CA GLU A 29 12.79 -5.11 21.73
C GLU A 29 13.51 -6.22 20.95
N LYS A 30 13.84 -7.35 21.60
CA LYS A 30 14.44 -8.50 20.93
C LYS A 30 13.50 -9.14 19.91
N LEU A 31 12.21 -9.24 20.21
CA LEU A 31 11.22 -9.78 19.27
C LEU A 31 11.05 -8.86 18.06
N VAL A 32 11.10 -7.54 18.26
CA VAL A 32 11.12 -6.55 17.18
C VAL A 32 12.38 -6.69 16.32
N GLU A 33 13.56 -6.88 16.93
CA GLU A 33 14.81 -7.14 16.22
C GLU A 33 14.77 -8.44 15.40
N ILE A 34 14.12 -9.49 15.93
CA ILE A 34 13.88 -10.75 15.20
C ILE A 34 12.98 -10.49 13.99
N GLY A 35 11.93 -9.67 14.15
CA GLY A 35 11.05 -9.23 13.06
C GLY A 35 10.06 -10.30 12.58
N GLU A 36 9.84 -10.37 11.27
CA GLU A 36 8.85 -11.25 10.61
C GLU A 36 8.85 -12.72 11.07
N PRO A 37 10.00 -13.39 11.28
CA PRO A 37 10.02 -14.76 11.79
C PRO A 37 9.31 -14.94 13.14
N ALA A 38 9.14 -13.89 13.96
CA ALA A 38 8.43 -13.97 15.24
C ALA A 38 6.90 -13.86 15.10
N VAL A 39 6.39 -13.29 14.00
CA VAL A 39 4.97 -12.95 13.83
C VAL A 39 4.02 -14.15 13.99
N PRO A 40 4.25 -15.31 13.34
CA PRO A 40 3.32 -16.44 13.46
C PRO A 40 3.19 -16.95 14.90
N TYR A 41 4.29 -16.94 15.65
CA TYR A 41 4.32 -17.40 17.04
C TYR A 41 3.67 -16.39 18.00
N LEU A 42 3.82 -15.09 17.73
CA LEU A 42 3.14 -14.03 18.46
C LEU A 42 1.62 -14.15 18.27
N GLN A 43 1.16 -14.36 17.04
CA GLN A 43 -0.27 -14.55 16.74
C GLN A 43 -0.84 -15.82 17.36
N GLU A 44 -0.08 -16.93 17.35
CA GLU A 44 -0.46 -18.17 18.02
C GLU A 44 -0.68 -17.95 19.53
N ILE A 45 0.27 -17.32 20.21
CA ILE A 45 0.20 -17.07 21.65
C ILE A 45 -0.86 -16.02 22.02
N GLU A 46 -1.10 -15.02 21.17
CA GLU A 46 -2.18 -14.05 21.37
C GLU A 46 -3.56 -14.73 21.48
N ILE A 47 -3.78 -15.77 20.68
CA ILE A 47 -5.01 -16.58 20.71
C ILE A 47 -5.08 -17.42 21.98
N GLU A 48 -3.96 -18.01 22.40
CA GLU A 48 -3.88 -18.88 23.59
C GLU A 48 -3.95 -18.10 24.92
N HIS A 49 -3.42 -16.87 24.95
CA HIS A 49 -3.24 -16.06 26.15
C HIS A 49 -3.79 -14.63 25.97
N PRO A 50 -5.12 -14.44 26.07
CA PRO A 50 -5.76 -13.13 25.87
C PRO A 50 -5.30 -12.04 26.84
N ASP A 51 -4.79 -12.41 28.01
CA ASP A 51 -4.21 -11.50 29.00
C ASP A 51 -2.95 -10.78 28.46
N MET A 52 -2.22 -11.42 27.54
CA MET A 52 -1.02 -10.90 26.90
C MET A 52 -1.32 -10.15 25.59
N ALA A 53 -2.55 -10.18 25.08
CA ALA A 53 -2.92 -9.68 23.76
C ALA A 53 -2.44 -8.24 23.52
N ARG A 54 -2.67 -7.32 24.46
CA ARG A 54 -2.23 -5.92 24.32
C ARG A 54 -0.70 -5.76 24.21
N ARG A 55 0.08 -6.62 24.90
CA ARG A 55 1.55 -6.59 24.83
C ARG A 55 2.02 -7.13 23.49
N ILE A 56 1.41 -8.22 23.04
CA ILE A 56 1.72 -8.86 21.75
C ILE A 56 1.33 -7.96 20.58
N GLU A 57 0.14 -7.35 20.61
CA GLU A 57 -0.34 -6.42 19.60
C GLU A 57 0.64 -5.26 19.38
N ARG A 58 1.14 -4.66 20.47
CA ARG A 58 2.18 -3.62 20.40
C ARG A 58 3.46 -4.11 19.71
N ILE A 59 3.95 -5.30 20.07
CA ILE A 59 5.16 -5.88 19.46
C ILE A 59 4.92 -6.16 17.98
N LEU A 60 3.75 -6.68 17.62
CA LEU A 60 3.36 -6.90 16.23
C LEU A 60 3.30 -5.58 15.45
N ASP A 61 2.77 -4.51 16.04
CA ASP A 61 2.77 -3.17 15.46
C ASP A 61 4.18 -2.62 15.26
N ASP A 62 5.07 -2.77 16.25
CA ASP A 62 6.46 -2.33 16.15
C ASP A 62 7.25 -3.11 15.08
N ILE A 63 7.04 -4.43 14.97
CA ILE A 63 7.60 -5.28 13.90
C ILE A 63 7.10 -4.79 12.54
N ARG A 64 5.78 -4.58 12.40
CA ARG A 64 5.17 -4.10 11.15
C ARG A 64 5.70 -2.71 10.77
N GLY A 65 5.80 -1.79 11.72
CA GLY A 65 6.31 -0.45 11.53
C GLY A 65 7.76 -0.43 11.06
N SER A 66 8.62 -1.20 11.72
CA SER A 66 10.04 -1.31 11.37
C SER A 66 10.24 -1.93 9.98
N ARG A 67 9.42 -2.93 9.63
CA ARG A 67 9.41 -3.50 8.28
C ARG A 67 8.96 -2.48 7.22
N LEU A 68 7.90 -1.72 7.48
CA LEU A 68 7.41 -0.69 6.56
C LEU A 68 8.45 0.42 6.34
N ASP A 69 9.13 0.88 7.40
CA ASP A 69 10.21 1.87 7.28
C ASP A 69 11.35 1.33 6.39
N MET A 70 11.77 0.08 6.61
CA MET A 70 12.79 -0.56 5.77
C MET A 70 12.35 -0.70 4.31
N GLU A 71 11.12 -1.16 4.05
CA GLU A 71 10.56 -1.30 2.69
C GLU A 71 10.49 0.06 1.99
N LEU A 72 10.04 1.11 2.69
CA LEU A 72 9.95 2.47 2.16
C LEU A 72 11.33 3.07 1.86
N ARG A 73 12.31 2.93 2.77
CA ARG A 73 13.69 3.36 2.53
C ARG A 73 14.30 2.67 1.33
N THR A 74 14.08 1.36 1.23
CA THR A 74 14.58 0.55 0.11
C THR A 74 13.99 1.02 -1.22
N LEU A 75 12.71 1.42 -1.23
CA LEU A 75 12.08 1.99 -2.42
C LEU A 75 12.62 3.39 -2.73
N ALA A 76 12.78 4.24 -1.71
CA ALA A 76 13.16 5.65 -1.86
C ALA A 76 14.61 5.89 -2.32
N ILE A 77 15.50 4.89 -2.17
CA ILE A 77 16.88 4.98 -2.67
C ILE A 77 17.04 4.52 -4.13
N ARG A 78 15.98 3.99 -4.75
CA ARG A 78 16.04 3.57 -6.16
C ARG A 78 16.04 4.79 -7.08
N PRO A 79 16.68 4.71 -8.26
CA PRO A 79 16.48 5.69 -9.32
C PRO A 79 14.99 5.83 -9.67
N ASP A 80 14.55 7.03 -10.03
CA ASP A 80 13.14 7.33 -10.32
C ASP A 80 12.54 6.38 -11.38
N GLU A 81 13.33 5.98 -12.38
CA GLU A 81 12.91 5.05 -13.45
C GLU A 81 12.67 3.62 -12.95
N GLU A 82 13.27 3.24 -11.82
CA GLU A 82 13.18 1.92 -11.20
C GLU A 82 12.20 1.87 -10.01
N VAL A 83 11.65 3.01 -9.61
CA VAL A 83 10.65 3.09 -8.54
C VAL A 83 9.32 2.52 -9.04
N ASP A 84 8.90 1.42 -8.41
CA ASP A 84 7.57 0.87 -8.60
C ASP A 84 6.54 1.73 -7.85
N LEU A 85 5.77 2.52 -8.60
CA LEU A 85 4.71 3.36 -8.04
C LEU A 85 3.66 2.53 -7.30
N GLU A 86 3.28 1.37 -7.84
CA GLU A 86 2.23 0.54 -7.24
C GLU A 86 2.68 0.02 -5.89
N GLN A 87 3.92 -0.47 -5.81
CA GLN A 87 4.55 -0.84 -4.56
C GLN A 87 4.53 0.34 -3.57
N GLY A 88 4.96 1.53 -4.02
CA GLY A 88 5.02 2.72 -3.18
C GLY A 88 3.68 3.15 -2.59
N VAL A 89 2.62 3.18 -3.40
CA VAL A 89 1.30 3.64 -2.93
C VAL A 89 0.68 2.66 -1.94
N PHE A 90 0.91 1.35 -2.12
CA PHE A 90 0.45 0.34 -1.16
C PHE A 90 1.30 0.29 0.11
N LEU A 91 2.60 0.59 0.03
CA LEU A 91 3.44 0.78 1.23
C LEU A 91 2.92 1.95 2.09
N ILE A 92 2.59 3.08 1.46
CA ILE A 92 1.98 4.23 2.15
C ILE A 92 0.63 3.85 2.76
N ALA A 93 -0.21 3.11 2.03
CA ALA A 93 -1.50 2.64 2.55
C ALA A 93 -1.35 1.70 3.76
N ARG A 94 -0.38 0.78 3.73
CA ARG A 94 -0.12 -0.15 4.83
C ARG A 94 0.34 0.53 6.12
N TYR A 95 0.85 1.76 6.05
CA TYR A 95 1.16 2.55 7.24
C TYR A 95 -0.10 2.86 8.06
N ALA A 96 -1.20 3.24 7.39
CA ALA A 96 -2.48 3.48 8.06
C ALA A 96 -3.34 2.22 8.21
N TYR A 97 -3.13 1.23 7.33
CA TYR A 97 -3.91 0.00 7.26
C TYR A 97 -2.99 -1.24 7.27
N PRO A 98 -2.43 -1.64 8.41
CA PRO A 98 -1.42 -2.70 8.46
C PRO A 98 -1.90 -4.07 7.98
N ALA A 99 -3.20 -4.36 8.16
CA ALA A 99 -3.86 -5.60 7.73
C ALA A 99 -4.37 -5.58 6.27
N LEU A 100 -3.93 -4.61 5.46
CA LEU A 100 -4.39 -4.45 4.08
C LEU A 100 -4.03 -5.65 3.20
N ASP A 101 -5.05 -6.31 2.62
CA ASP A 101 -4.87 -7.29 1.54
C ASP A 101 -4.62 -6.55 0.22
N VAL A 102 -3.34 -6.26 -0.07
CA VAL A 102 -2.90 -5.58 -1.30
C VAL A 102 -3.32 -6.39 -2.54
N SER A 103 -3.25 -7.72 -2.50
CA SER A 103 -3.55 -8.56 -3.65
C SER A 103 -4.99 -8.42 -4.14
N ARG A 104 -5.93 -8.12 -3.24
CA ARG A 104 -7.30 -7.77 -3.63
C ARG A 104 -7.37 -6.55 -4.54
N TYR A 105 -6.66 -5.48 -4.18
CA TYR A 105 -6.69 -4.23 -4.95
C TYR A 105 -5.90 -4.35 -6.26
N VAL A 106 -4.80 -5.11 -6.27
CA VAL A 106 -4.08 -5.46 -7.50
C VAL A 106 -5.01 -6.17 -8.49
N ARG A 107 -5.75 -7.19 -8.05
CA ARG A 107 -6.74 -7.89 -8.88
C ARG A 107 -7.82 -6.95 -9.42
N GLN A 108 -8.34 -6.06 -8.58
CA GLN A 108 -9.34 -5.08 -9.01
C GLN A 108 -8.79 -4.14 -10.09
N LEU A 109 -7.55 -3.68 -9.98
CA LEU A 109 -6.90 -2.86 -11.01
C LEU A 109 -6.66 -3.66 -12.30
N ASP A 110 -6.32 -4.95 -12.20
CA ASP A 110 -6.14 -5.83 -13.35
C ASP A 110 -7.45 -6.07 -14.10
N GLU A 111 -8.55 -6.28 -13.37
CA GLU A 111 -9.90 -6.42 -13.92
C GLU A 111 -10.34 -5.14 -14.66
N MET A 112 -10.14 -3.97 -14.02
CA MET A 112 -10.41 -2.67 -14.64
C MET A 112 -9.58 -2.44 -15.91
N ALA A 113 -8.30 -2.83 -15.89
CA ALA A 113 -7.44 -2.72 -17.07
C ALA A 113 -7.84 -3.71 -18.18
N ALA A 114 -8.24 -4.93 -17.84
CA ALA A 114 -8.74 -5.90 -18.81
C ALA A 114 -10.01 -5.37 -19.51
N GLU A 115 -10.96 -4.82 -18.75
CA GLU A 115 -12.17 -4.23 -19.29
C GLU A 115 -11.87 -3.05 -20.23
N LEU A 116 -10.94 -2.16 -19.85
CA LEU A 116 -10.50 -1.07 -20.71
C LEU A 116 -9.83 -1.57 -21.99
N ARG A 117 -9.00 -2.61 -21.90
CA ARG A 117 -8.29 -3.21 -23.04
C ARG A 117 -9.28 -3.73 -24.09
N ASP A 118 -10.33 -4.43 -23.64
CA ASP A 118 -11.36 -4.98 -24.52
C ASP A 118 -12.14 -3.86 -25.25
N ARG A 119 -12.32 -2.71 -24.60
CA ARG A 119 -13.01 -1.53 -25.17
C ARG A 119 -12.14 -0.73 -26.15
N MET A 120 -10.84 -0.62 -25.90
CA MET A 120 -9.92 0.17 -26.74
C MET A 120 -9.71 -0.45 -28.13
N GLY A 121 -9.76 -1.78 -28.25
CA GLY A 121 -9.41 -2.45 -29.49
C GLY A 121 -7.97 -2.14 -29.94
N THR A 122 -7.67 -2.26 -31.24
CA THR A 122 -6.28 -2.22 -31.74
C THR A 122 -5.83 -0.88 -32.36
N ARG A 123 -6.72 0.10 -32.54
CA ARG A 123 -6.42 1.36 -33.27
C ARG A 123 -7.15 2.60 -32.72
N VAL A 124 -7.00 2.89 -31.44
CA VAL A 124 -7.43 4.18 -30.87
C VAL A 124 -6.31 5.21 -30.96
N SER A 125 -6.67 6.45 -31.29
CA SER A 125 -5.76 7.59 -31.16
C SER A 125 -5.45 7.90 -29.70
N GLY A 126 -4.36 8.61 -29.41
CA GLY A 126 -4.02 9.01 -28.04
C GLY A 126 -5.11 9.83 -27.35
N GLU A 127 -5.77 10.73 -28.09
CA GLU A 127 -6.88 11.54 -27.56
C GLU A 127 -8.10 10.69 -27.20
N GLU A 128 -8.45 9.71 -28.05
CA GLU A 128 -9.54 8.77 -27.76
C GLU A 128 -9.21 7.89 -26.56
N THR A 129 -7.97 7.43 -26.44
CA THR A 129 -7.49 6.68 -25.27
C THR A 129 -7.67 7.48 -23.99
N VAL A 130 -7.24 8.75 -23.97
CA VAL A 130 -7.40 9.63 -22.79
C VAL A 130 -8.86 9.83 -22.43
N LYS A 131 -9.72 10.11 -23.43
CA LYS A 131 -11.16 10.26 -23.23
C LYS A 131 -11.80 8.98 -22.70
N MET A 132 -11.39 7.82 -23.20
CA MET A 132 -11.93 6.53 -22.80
C MET A 132 -11.56 6.19 -21.35
N VAL A 133 -10.29 6.29 -20.96
CA VAL A 133 -9.86 6.03 -19.58
C VAL A 133 -10.51 7.03 -18.62
N GLY A 134 -10.53 8.32 -18.98
CA GLY A 134 -11.18 9.35 -18.17
C GLY A 134 -12.67 9.10 -17.97
N ARG A 135 -13.41 8.78 -19.04
CA ARG A 135 -14.83 8.42 -18.96
C ARG A 135 -15.04 7.17 -18.11
N PHE A 136 -14.24 6.14 -18.33
CA PHE A 136 -14.33 4.90 -17.55
C PHE A 136 -14.15 5.15 -16.06
N LEU A 137 -13.07 5.83 -15.66
CA LEU A 137 -12.82 6.11 -14.24
C LEU A 137 -13.87 7.05 -13.62
N PHE A 138 -14.12 8.19 -14.25
CA PHE A 138 -14.84 9.28 -13.58
C PHE A 138 -16.35 9.27 -13.82
N ALA A 139 -16.80 8.79 -14.98
CA ALA A 139 -18.24 8.74 -15.30
C ALA A 139 -18.85 7.37 -15.02
N GLU A 140 -18.16 6.27 -15.37
CA GLU A 140 -18.73 4.92 -15.27
C GLU A 140 -18.42 4.27 -13.92
N GLN A 141 -17.14 4.29 -13.51
CA GLN A 141 -16.73 3.78 -12.22
C GLN A 141 -17.05 4.78 -11.10
N GLY A 142 -17.29 6.05 -11.40
CA GLY A 142 -17.78 7.05 -10.45
C GLY A 142 -16.72 7.59 -9.49
N TYR A 143 -15.44 7.45 -9.83
CA TYR A 143 -14.36 8.07 -9.07
C TYR A 143 -14.47 9.60 -9.12
N ARG A 144 -14.31 10.26 -7.98
CA ARG A 144 -14.45 11.72 -7.88
C ARG A 144 -13.59 12.34 -6.79
N GLY A 145 -13.37 13.65 -6.91
CA GLY A 145 -12.71 14.43 -5.88
C GLY A 145 -13.61 14.65 -4.65
N ASN A 146 -13.03 14.59 -3.45
CA ASN A 146 -13.73 15.01 -2.23
C ASN A 146 -13.68 16.53 -2.08
N THR A 147 -14.69 17.23 -2.58
CA THR A 147 -14.75 18.69 -2.48
C THR A 147 -15.33 19.19 -1.16
N LYS A 148 -15.98 18.29 -0.39
CA LYS A 148 -16.59 18.64 0.90
C LYS A 148 -15.59 18.56 2.04
N ASP A 149 -14.76 17.52 2.04
CA ASP A 149 -13.72 17.31 3.03
C ASP A 149 -12.42 16.91 2.33
N TYR A 150 -11.75 17.89 1.76
CA TYR A 150 -10.54 17.69 0.95
C TYR A 150 -9.38 17.07 1.76
N TYR A 151 -9.26 17.48 3.03
CA TYR A 151 -8.13 17.11 3.90
C TYR A 151 -8.35 15.82 4.68
N GLU A 152 -9.46 15.12 4.47
CA GLU A 152 -9.68 13.80 5.03
C GLU A 152 -8.54 12.84 4.61
N PRO A 153 -7.79 12.23 5.55
CA PRO A 153 -6.62 11.42 5.24
C PRO A 153 -6.92 10.26 4.27
N ASP A 154 -8.10 9.66 4.39
CA ASP A 154 -8.60 8.60 3.53
C ASP A 154 -8.66 8.95 2.05
N ASN A 155 -8.71 10.24 1.70
CA ASN A 155 -8.67 10.65 0.31
C ASN A 155 -7.30 10.40 -0.35
N SER A 156 -6.25 10.15 0.45
CA SER A 156 -4.87 9.97 -0.02
C SER A 156 -4.43 8.50 -0.08
N TYR A 157 -5.07 7.61 0.67
CA TYR A 157 -4.72 6.19 0.70
C TYR A 157 -5.41 5.42 -0.43
N VAL A 158 -4.64 4.81 -1.35
CA VAL A 158 -5.18 4.23 -2.59
C VAL A 158 -6.27 3.17 -2.34
N ASN A 159 -6.14 2.35 -1.29
CA ASN A 159 -7.14 1.35 -0.90
C ASN A 159 -8.48 2.02 -0.55
N ARG A 160 -8.44 3.12 0.19
CA ARG A 160 -9.62 3.89 0.60
C ARG A 160 -10.24 4.64 -0.57
N VAL A 161 -9.42 5.17 -1.46
CA VAL A 161 -9.89 5.81 -2.70
C VAL A 161 -10.60 4.78 -3.59
N MET A 162 -10.07 3.56 -3.72
CA MET A 162 -10.70 2.47 -4.46
C MET A 162 -12.02 2.01 -3.85
N ASP A 163 -12.08 1.86 -2.52
CA ASP A 163 -13.29 1.45 -1.81
C ASP A 163 -14.39 2.51 -1.85
N ARG A 164 -14.02 3.77 -1.62
CA ARG A 164 -14.96 4.91 -1.48
C ARG A 164 -15.23 5.62 -2.80
N LYS A 165 -14.46 5.31 -3.84
CA LYS A 165 -14.46 6.00 -5.14
C LYS A 165 -14.29 7.52 -5.00
N THR A 166 -13.60 7.94 -3.95
CA THR A 166 -13.48 9.34 -3.54
C THR A 166 -12.05 9.60 -3.11
N GLY A 167 -11.40 10.62 -3.68
CA GLY A 167 -10.00 10.94 -3.41
C GLY A 167 -9.65 12.42 -3.62
N ILE A 168 -8.36 12.72 -3.71
CA ILE A 168 -7.81 14.03 -4.09
C ILE A 168 -7.15 13.95 -5.48
N PRO A 169 -6.84 15.07 -6.15
CA PRO A 169 -6.30 15.06 -7.51
C PRO A 169 -5.11 14.11 -7.72
N ILE A 170 -4.15 14.07 -6.79
CA ILE A 170 -2.97 13.20 -6.90
C ILE A 170 -3.32 11.71 -6.75
N SER A 171 -4.22 11.34 -5.83
CA SER A 171 -4.61 9.93 -5.64
C SER A 171 -5.48 9.40 -6.77
N LEU A 172 -6.35 10.24 -7.35
CA LEU A 172 -7.08 9.90 -8.57
C LEU A 172 -6.14 9.78 -9.79
N SER A 173 -5.12 10.63 -9.87
CA SER A 173 -4.07 10.53 -10.89
C SER A 173 -3.26 9.24 -10.75
N VAL A 174 -2.97 8.80 -9.52
CA VAL A 174 -2.34 7.50 -9.26
C VAL A 174 -3.15 6.36 -9.86
N LEU A 175 -4.47 6.31 -9.64
CA LEU A 175 -5.31 5.26 -10.24
C LEU A 175 -5.22 5.27 -11.77
N TYR A 176 -5.24 6.46 -12.37
CA TYR A 176 -5.06 6.60 -13.81
C TYR A 176 -3.70 6.05 -14.27
N LEU A 177 -2.61 6.40 -13.59
CA LEU A 177 -1.26 5.94 -13.91
C LEU A 177 -1.11 4.42 -13.73
N LEU A 178 -1.74 3.83 -12.71
CA LEU A 178 -1.71 2.39 -12.46
C LEU A 178 -2.44 1.60 -13.56
N LEU A 179 -3.57 2.12 -14.05
CA LEU A 179 -4.25 1.54 -15.21
C LEU A 179 -3.44 1.75 -16.50
N GLY A 180 -2.86 2.94 -16.67
CA GLY A 180 -2.00 3.26 -17.80
C GLY A 180 -0.83 2.28 -17.92
N ARG A 181 -0.14 1.99 -16.82
CA ARG A 181 0.93 0.97 -16.79
C ARG A 181 0.44 -0.41 -17.24
N ARG A 182 -0.69 -0.89 -16.70
CA ARG A 182 -1.28 -2.20 -17.08
C ARG A 182 -1.71 -2.31 -18.54
N LEU A 183 -2.01 -1.17 -19.14
CA LEU A 183 -2.41 -1.03 -20.54
C LEU A 183 -1.23 -0.68 -21.46
N ASN A 184 -0.01 -0.56 -20.92
CA ASN A 184 1.18 -0.07 -21.63
C ASN A 184 0.94 1.28 -22.33
N LEU A 185 0.18 2.17 -21.69
CA LEU A 185 -0.06 3.52 -22.18
C LEU A 185 1.12 4.45 -21.82
N PRO A 186 1.52 5.34 -22.73
CA PRO A 186 2.58 6.32 -22.49
C PRO A 186 2.07 7.48 -21.63
N VAL A 187 1.74 7.20 -20.36
CA VAL A 187 1.19 8.19 -19.41
C VAL A 187 2.13 8.46 -18.25
N PHE A 188 2.28 9.74 -17.91
CA PHE A 188 3.26 10.23 -16.95
C PHE A 188 2.64 11.24 -15.99
N GLY A 189 3.08 11.20 -14.74
CA GLY A 189 2.71 12.20 -13.74
C GLY A 189 3.53 13.48 -13.91
N ILE A 190 2.89 14.65 -13.77
CA ILE A 190 3.55 15.95 -13.77
C ILE A 190 3.18 16.68 -12.49
N GLY A 191 4.19 16.95 -11.66
CA GLY A 191 4.05 17.84 -10.51
C GLY A 191 4.03 19.30 -10.96
N MET A 192 3.05 20.06 -10.50
CA MET A 192 2.98 21.51 -10.65
C MET A 192 2.73 22.16 -9.28
N PRO A 193 3.04 23.45 -9.09
CA PRO A 193 2.70 24.14 -7.84
C PRO A 193 1.21 23.99 -7.48
N GLY A 194 0.94 23.31 -6.37
CA GLY A 194 -0.41 23.04 -5.87
C GLY A 194 -1.25 22.05 -6.70
N HIS A 195 -0.70 21.43 -7.75
CA HIS A 195 -1.45 20.56 -8.65
C HIS A 195 -0.63 19.34 -9.08
N PHE A 196 -1.32 18.27 -9.45
CA PHE A 196 -0.72 17.11 -10.09
C PHE A 196 -1.54 16.76 -11.32
N LEU A 197 -0.88 16.57 -12.45
CA LEU A 197 -1.51 16.25 -13.72
C LEU A 197 -1.01 14.91 -14.23
N VAL A 198 -1.80 14.29 -15.12
CA VAL A 198 -1.39 13.14 -15.92
C VAL A 198 -1.25 13.61 -17.37
N LYS A 199 -0.06 13.47 -17.92
CA LYS A 199 0.23 13.68 -19.35
C LYS A 199 0.11 12.35 -20.08
N TYR A 200 -0.50 12.37 -21.25
CA TYR A 200 -0.36 11.32 -22.25
C TYR A 200 0.65 11.80 -23.30
N GLU A 201 1.66 11.00 -23.59
CA GLU A 201 2.64 11.27 -24.64
C GLU A 201 2.24 10.55 -25.93
N SER A 202 2.23 11.29 -27.03
CA SER A 202 1.84 10.77 -28.34
C SER A 202 2.91 11.18 -29.35
N ASP A 203 3.41 10.22 -30.13
CA ASP A 203 4.34 10.49 -31.24
C ASP A 203 3.71 11.33 -32.36
N LYS A 204 2.37 11.45 -32.34
CA LYS A 204 1.65 12.40 -33.17
C LYS A 204 1.42 13.68 -32.37
N TYR A 205 1.99 14.76 -32.91
CA TYR A 205 2.07 16.16 -32.48
C TYR A 205 3.38 16.54 -31.79
#